data_AF-A0A6B9KQ19-F1
#
_entry.id   AF-A0A6B9KQ19-F1
#
_cell.length_a   1.000
_cell.length_b   1.000
_cell.length_c   1.000
_cell.angle_alpha   90.00
_cell.angle_beta   90.00
_cell.angle_gamma   90.00
#
_symmetry.space_group_name_H-M   'P 1'
#
loop_
_entity.id
_entity.type
_entity.pdbx_description
1 polymer ?
#
loop_
_entity_poly.entity_id
_entity_poly.type
_entity_poly.pdbx_seq_one_letter_code
_entity_poly.pdbx_strand_id
1 'polypeptide(L)' 'WIIRYLHANGASMFFICLFLHVGRGIYYGSYTYSETWNIGILLLFAVMATAFMGYVLPWGQMSFWGATVITNLLSAIPY' A
#
# COMPACT_ATOMS: atom_id res chain seq x y z
N TRP A 1 12.27 20.48 -5.72
CA TRP A 1 10.80 20.36 -5.85
C TRP A 1 10.40 19.17 -6.72
N ILE A 2 11.01 18.98 -7.90
CA ILE A 2 10.72 17.86 -8.82
C ILE A 2 10.76 16.51 -8.11
N ILE A 3 11.86 16.20 -7.41
CA ILE A 3 12.06 14.90 -6.73
C ILE A 3 10.94 14.61 -5.72
N ARG A 4 10.48 15.63 -4.96
CA ARG A 4 9.39 15.47 -3.98
C ARG A 4 8.08 15.09 -4.67
N TYR A 5 7.71 15.81 -5.72
CA TYR A 5 6.46 15.54 -6.44
C TYR A 5 6.53 14.27 -7.28
N LEU A 6 7.70 13.95 -7.82
CA LEU A 6 7.93 12.67 -8.49
C LEU A 6 7.75 11.51 -7.50
N HIS A 7 8.31 11.61 -6.29
CA HIS A 7 8.15 10.59 -5.26
C HIS A 7 6.67 10.45 -4.82
N ALA A 8 5.99 11.58 -4.57
CA ALA A 8 4.58 11.57 -4.17
C ALA A 8 3.65 10.98 -5.25
N ASN A 9 3.77 11.41 -6.50
CA ASN A 9 2.98 10.86 -7.61
C ASN A 9 3.42 9.45 -7.99
N GLY A 10 4.70 9.12 -7.78
CA GLY A 10 5.25 7.79 -7.98
C GLY A 10 4.58 6.74 -7.10
N ALA A 11 4.23 7.09 -5.86
CA ALA A 11 3.43 6.21 -5.00
C ALA A 11 2.06 5.89 -5.61
N SER A 12 1.33 6.90 -6.12
CA SER A 12 0.04 6.68 -6.80
C SER A 12 0.19 5.80 -8.04
N MET A 13 1.21 6.04 -8.86
CA MET A 13 1.48 5.22 -10.04
C MET A 13 1.83 3.78 -9.66
N PHE A 14 2.56 3.59 -8.57
CA PHE A 14 2.87 2.25 -8.05
C PHE A 14 1.59 1.48 -7.72
N PHE A 15 0.61 2.09 -7.05
CA PHE A 15 -0.68 1.45 -6.76
C PHE A 15 -1.51 1.17 -8.02
N ILE A 16 -1.50 2.06 -9.02
CA ILE A 16 -2.14 1.79 -10.31
C ILE A 16 -1.54 0.52 -10.93
N CYS A 17 -0.21 0.41 -10.97
CA CYS A 17 0.49 -0.77 -11.47
C CYS A 17 0.14 -2.02 -10.66
N LEU A 18 0.11 -1.94 -9.33
CA LEU A 18 -0.25 -3.07 -8.47
C LEU A 18 -1.67 -3.56 -8.72
N PHE A 19 -2.66 -2.66 -8.76
CA PHE A 19 -4.05 -3.06 -8.98
C PHE A 19 -4.27 -3.67 -10.36
N LEU A 20 -3.65 -3.10 -11.40
CA LEU A 20 -3.68 -3.70 -12.74
C LEU A 20 -2.97 -5.06 -12.77
N HIS A 21 -1.84 -5.19 -12.07
CA HIS A 21 -1.10 -6.45 -11.98
C HIS A 21 -1.90 -7.56 -11.30
N VAL A 22 -2.54 -7.25 -10.16
CA VAL A 22 -3.44 -8.17 -9.45
C VAL A 22 -4.66 -8.51 -10.31
N GLY A 23 -5.30 -7.51 -10.92
CA GLY A 23 -6.45 -7.70 -11.81
C GLY A 23 -6.12 -8.61 -13.00
N ARG A 24 -4.95 -8.41 -13.64
CA ARG A 24 -4.44 -9.31 -14.68
C ARG A 24 -4.29 -10.73 -14.15
N GLY A 25 -3.70 -10.89 -12.97
CA GLY A 25 -3.48 -12.19 -12.36
C GLY A 25 -4.79 -12.96 -12.09
N ILE A 26 -5.85 -12.24 -11.70
CA ILE A 26 -7.19 -12.80 -11.54
C ILE A 26 -7.79 -13.18 -12.91
N TYR A 27 -7.77 -12.25 -13.87
CA TYR A 27 -8.38 -12.43 -15.19
C TYR A 27 -7.81 -13.63 -15.95
N TYR A 28 -6.50 -13.85 -15.90
CA TYR A 28 -5.82 -14.96 -16.58
C TYR A 28 -5.57 -16.19 -15.68
N GLY A 29 -6.13 -16.24 -14.47
CA GLY A 29 -5.94 -17.39 -13.57
C GLY A 29 -4.50 -17.62 -13.11
N SER A 30 -3.66 -16.57 -13.13
CA SER A 30 -2.25 -16.66 -12.75
C SER A 30 -2.04 -16.89 -11.25
N TYR A 31 -3.08 -16.76 -10.42
CA TYR A 31 -3.05 -17.11 -9.00
C TYR A 31 -2.84 -18.62 -8.75
N THR A 32 -2.95 -19.46 -9.78
CA THR A 32 -2.61 -20.90 -9.73
C THR A 32 -1.12 -21.14 -9.48
N TYR A 33 -0.25 -20.19 -9.82
CA TYR A 33 1.15 -20.18 -9.40
C TYR A 33 1.25 -19.77 -7.92
N SER A 34 0.91 -20.69 -7.02
CA SER A 34 0.68 -20.44 -5.59
C SER A 34 1.81 -19.67 -4.91
N GLU A 35 3.06 -20.09 -5.08
CA GLU A 35 4.22 -19.43 -4.45
C GLU A 35 4.38 -17.99 -4.93
N THR A 36 4.32 -17.78 -6.25
CA THR A 36 4.42 -16.45 -6.87
C THR A 36 3.26 -15.56 -6.43
N TRP A 37 2.05 -16.10 -6.35
CA TRP A 37 0.87 -15.37 -5.92
C TRP A 37 0.93 -14.98 -4.44
N ASN A 38 1.34 -15.89 -3.57
CA ASN A 38 1.50 -15.64 -2.13
C ASN A 38 2.60 -14.59 -1.86
N ILE A 39 3.72 -14.66 -2.58
CA ILE A 39 4.75 -13.60 -2.54
C ILE A 39 4.15 -12.28 -3.04
N GLY A 40 3.34 -12.29 -4.09
CA GLY A 40 2.63 -11.12 -4.59
C GLY A 40 1.71 -10.47 -3.55
N ILE A 41 0.98 -11.28 -2.77
CA ILE A 41 0.13 -10.81 -1.66
C ILE A 41 0.99 -10.16 -0.57
N LEU A 42 2.12 -10.78 -0.19
CA LEU A 42 3.04 -10.20 0.79
C LEU A 42 3.61 -8.87 0.31
N LEU A 43 4.00 -8.78 -0.97
CA LEU A 43 4.47 -7.53 -1.58
C LEU A 43 3.40 -6.45 -1.57
N LEU A 44 2.13 -6.80 -1.83
CA LEU A 44 1.01 -5.86 -1.77
C LEU A 44 0.89 -5.25 -0.35
N PHE A 45 0.87 -6.08 0.69
CA PHE A 45 0.80 -5.59 2.07
C PHE A 45 2.03 -4.78 2.50
N ALA A 46 3.22 -5.19 2.09
CA ALA A 46 4.45 -4.46 2.38
C ALA A 46 4.44 -3.05 1.74
N VAL A 47 3.97 -2.92 0.50
CA VAL A 47 3.85 -1.62 -0.18
C VAL A 47 2.77 -0.76 0.48
N MET A 48 1.64 -1.32 0.90
CA MET A 48 0.62 -0.61 1.68
C MET A 48 1.19 -0.02 2.97
N ALA A 49 1.91 -0.84 3.75
CA ALA A 49 2.56 -0.37 4.97
C ALA A 49 3.60 0.73 4.69
N THR A 50 4.41 0.56 3.64
CA THR A 50 5.45 1.52 3.25
C THR A 50 4.86 2.87 2.83
N ALA A 51 3.81 2.85 2.00
CA ALA A 51 3.14 4.05 1.54
C ALA A 51 2.42 4.78 2.67
N PHE A 52 1.78 4.05 3.58
CA PHE A 52 1.18 4.61 4.79
C PHE A 52 2.22 5.35 5.63
N MET A 53 3.32 4.70 6.00
CA MET A 53 4.37 5.33 6.80
C MET A 53 5.00 6.52 6.08
N GLY A 54 5.23 6.42 4.77
CA GLY A 54 5.72 7.53 3.94
C GLY A 54 4.79 8.74 3.94
N TYR A 55 3.48 8.52 3.94
CA TYR A 55 2.47 9.58 4.01
C TYR A 55 2.45 10.31 5.36
N VAL A 56 2.93 9.68 6.43
CA VAL A 56 3.02 10.29 7.76
C VAL A 56 4.18 11.29 7.87
N LEU A 57 5.27 11.07 7.13
CA LEU A 57 6.52 11.85 7.24
C LEU A 57 6.38 13.38 7.06
N PRO A 58 5.55 13.92 6.14
CA PRO A 58 5.41 15.37 5.96
C PRO A 58 4.70 16.08 7.12
N TRP A 59 4.12 15.33 8.07
CA TRP A 59 3.49 15.84 9.29
C TRP A 59 2.41 16.92 9.07
N GLY A 60 1.60 16.77 8.02
CA GLY A 60 0.43 17.61 7.77
C GLY A 60 -0.81 17.16 8.57
N GLN A 61 -1.92 17.92 8.47
CA GLN A 61 -3.18 17.58 9.13
C GLN A 61 -3.66 16.17 8.78
N MET A 62 -3.71 15.83 7.48
CA MET A 62 -4.13 14.50 7.04
C MET A 62 -3.14 13.41 7.45
N SER A 63 -1.84 13.70 7.46
CA SER A 63 -0.81 12.78 7.93
C SER A 63 -1.01 12.42 9.41
N PHE A 64 -1.26 13.44 10.25
CA PHE A 64 -1.46 13.28 11.68
C PHE A 64 -2.73 12.49 11.99
N TRP A 65 -3.88 12.99 11.52
CA TRP A 65 -5.17 12.35 11.80
C TRP A 65 -5.28 10.96 11.17
N GLY A 66 -4.74 10.78 9.97
CA GLY A 66 -4.68 9.47 9.32
C GLY A 66 -3.88 8.46 10.14
N ALA A 67 -2.72 8.85 10.66
CA ALA A 67 -1.91 7.99 11.52
C ALA A 67 -2.67 7.59 12.79
N THR A 68 -3.28 8.56 13.48
CA THR A 68 -4.04 8.33 14.71
C THR A 68 -5.18 7.33 14.49
N VAL A 69 -5.96 7.49 13.43
CA VAL A 69 -7.12 6.61 13.19
C VAL A 69 -6.67 5.21 12.78
N ILE A 70 -5.70 5.09 11.87
CA ILE A 70 -5.29 3.79 11.32
C ILE A 70 -4.61 2.93 12.38
N THR A 71 -3.72 3.49 13.21
CA THR A 71 -3.07 2.71 14.26
C THR A 71 -4.04 2.32 15.38
N ASN A 72 -5.03 3.16 15.67
CA ASN A 72 -6.08 2.85 16.64
C ASN A 72 -7.01 1.70 16.21
N LEU A 73 -7.00 1.26 14.94
CA LEU A 73 -7.75 0.07 14.53
C LEU A 73 -7.34 -1.17 15.32
N LEU A 74 -6.07 -1.24 15.75
CA LEU A 74 -5.57 -2.36 16.56
C LEU A 74 -6.13 -2.39 17.98
N SER A 75 -6.66 -1.27 18.49
CA SER A 75 -7.30 -1.20 19.81
C SER A 75 -8.61 -2.01 19.88
N ALA A 76 -9.18 -2.38 18.73
CA ALA A 76 -10.38 -3.20 18.66
C ALA A 76 -10.12 -4.71 18.85
N ILE A 77 -8.86 -5.15 18.96
CA ILE A 77 -8.52 -6.56 19.21
C ILE A 77 -8.75 -6.87 20.70
N PRO A 78 -9.64 -7.82 21.06
CA PRO A 78 -9.88 -8.20 22.45
C PRO A 78 -8.65 -8.83 23.13
N TYR A 79 -8.62 -8.80 24.46
CA TYR A 79 -7.68 -9.57 25.26
C TYR A 79 -7.96 -11.08 25.19
#